data_AF-A0A158GZG8-F1
#
_entry.id   AF-A0A158GZG8-F1
#
_cell.length_a   1.000
_cell.length_b   1.000
_cell.length_c   1.000
_cell.angle_alpha   90.00
_cell.angle_beta   90.00
_cell.angle_gamma   90.00
#
_symmetry.space_group_name_H-M   'P 1'
#
loop_
_entity.id
_entity.type
_entity.pdbx_description
1 polymer ?
#
loop_
_entity_poly.entity_id
_entity_poly.type
_entity_poly.pdbx_seq_one_letter_code
_entity_poly.pdbx_strand_id
1 'polypeptide(L)'
;MPTDIDEIEAWTLQRVISTATALADSGQHHDFTDIDYALRFEHGWIQARALIDEAAMRMLLNQRCAKAREAGVTIGMPEPAAPPASAGVATPQTAQRIKPSLIHRLFGFRARFARPVGAAG
;
A
#
# COMPACT_ATOMS: atom_id res chain seq x y z
N MET A 1 -27.16 26.27 5.58
CA MET A 1 -26.06 26.23 6.56
C MET A 1 -25.62 24.79 6.62
N PRO A 2 -24.36 24.45 6.26
CA PRO A 2 -23.84 23.12 6.49
C PRO A 2 -23.93 22.81 7.99
N THR A 3 -24.31 21.57 8.32
CA THR A 3 -24.36 21.10 9.70
C THR A 3 -23.00 20.52 10.08
N ASP A 4 -22.70 20.46 11.38
CA ASP A 4 -21.49 19.76 11.87
C ASP A 4 -21.39 18.32 11.34
N ILE A 5 -22.53 17.67 11.07
CA ILE A 5 -22.59 16.31 10.50
C ILE A 5 -22.08 16.30 9.06
N ASP A 6 -22.51 17.25 8.22
CA ASP A 6 -22.06 17.36 6.83
C ASP A 6 -20.54 17.57 6.74
N GLU A 7 -19.98 18.35 7.67
CA GLU A 7 -18.53 18.60 7.73
C GLU A 7 -17.74 17.35 8.15
N ILE A 8 -18.26 16.58 9.11
CA ILE A 8 -17.66 15.31 9.54
C ILE A 8 -17.69 14.29 8.41
N GLU A 9 -18.80 14.18 7.67
CA GLU A 9 -18.93 13.28 6.53
C GLU A 9 -17.99 13.67 5.40
N ALA A 10 -17.90 14.97 5.06
CA ALA A 10 -16.98 15.47 4.05
C ALA A 10 -15.51 15.19 4.42
N TRP A 11 -15.14 15.43 5.67
CA TRP A 11 -13.80 15.13 6.18
C TRP A 11 -13.48 13.63 6.10
N THR A 12 -14.45 12.79 6.46
CA THR A 12 -14.32 11.32 6.41
C THR A 12 -14.14 10.85 4.98
N LEU A 13 -14.97 11.32 4.05
CA LEU A 13 -14.88 11.01 2.63
C LEU A 13 -13.50 11.40 2.07
N GLN A 14 -13.03 12.61 2.36
CA GLN A 14 -11.72 13.07 1.92
C GLN A 14 -10.59 12.17 2.42
N ARG A 15 -10.68 11.69 3.66
CA ARG A 15 -9.66 10.80 4.24
C ARG A 15 -9.67 9.41 3.59
N VAL A 16 -10.84 8.88 3.28
CA VAL A 16 -10.99 7.62 2.55
C VAL A 16 -10.43 7.74 1.13
N ILE A 17 -10.77 8.81 0.40
CA ILE A 17 -10.25 9.07 -0.95
C ILE A 17 -8.73 9.21 -0.94
N SER A 18 -8.17 9.96 0.01
CA SER A 18 -6.72 10.13 0.15
C SER A 18 -6.01 8.77 0.37
N THR A 19 -6.56 7.95 1.27
CA THR A 19 -6.02 6.61 1.56
C THR A 19 -6.13 5.69 0.33
N ALA A 20 -7.28 5.66 -0.33
CA ALA A 20 -7.51 4.88 -1.54
C ALA A 20 -6.51 5.24 -2.66
N THR A 21 -6.26 6.55 -2.83
CA THR A 21 -5.32 7.07 -3.81
C THR A 21 -3.89 6.62 -3.51
N ALA A 22 -3.45 6.69 -2.25
CA ALA A 22 -2.14 6.22 -1.83
C ALA A 22 -1.97 4.71 -2.04
N LEU A 23 -3.02 3.92 -1.78
CA LEU A 23 -3.01 2.48 -2.07
C LEU A 23 -2.90 2.19 -3.56
N ALA A 24 -3.61 2.93 -4.41
CA ALA A 24 -3.51 2.79 -5.87
C ALA A 24 -2.11 3.13 -6.39
N ASP A 25 -1.47 4.17 -5.83
CA ASP A 25 -0.14 4.62 -6.23
C ASP A 25 1.00 3.72 -5.73
N SER A 26 0.73 2.86 -4.74
CA SER A 26 1.74 1.97 -4.17
C SER A 26 2.25 0.91 -5.16
N GLY A 27 1.50 0.63 -6.22
CA GLY A 27 1.78 -0.45 -7.17
C GLY A 27 1.52 -1.86 -6.62
N GLN A 28 1.05 -2.00 -5.38
CA GLN A 28 0.77 -3.30 -4.74
C GLN A 28 -0.64 -3.84 -5.05
N HIS A 29 -1.56 -2.96 -5.44
CA HIS A 29 -2.97 -3.29 -5.65
C HIS A 29 -3.26 -3.35 -7.16
N HIS A 30 -4.02 -4.35 -7.61
CA HIS A 30 -4.29 -4.56 -9.03
C HIS A 30 -5.44 -3.67 -9.53
N ASP A 31 -6.49 -3.57 -8.73
CA ASP A 31 -7.71 -2.85 -9.08
C ASP A 31 -8.43 -2.30 -7.83
N PHE A 32 -9.59 -1.69 -8.08
CA PHE A 32 -10.48 -1.16 -7.06
C PHE A 32 -10.93 -2.19 -6.04
N THR A 33 -11.07 -3.47 -6.42
CA THR A 33 -11.51 -4.53 -5.50
C THR A 33 -10.44 -4.78 -4.43
N ASP A 34 -9.17 -4.79 -4.82
CA ASP A 34 -8.06 -4.89 -3.88
C ASP A 34 -7.99 -3.67 -2.96
N ILE A 35 -8.25 -2.47 -3.50
CA ILE A 35 -8.30 -1.24 -2.71
C ILE A 35 -9.48 -1.25 -1.73
N ASP A 36 -10.68 -1.66 -2.15
CA ASP A 36 -11.86 -1.81 -1.28
C ASP A 36 -11.55 -2.76 -0.12
N TYR A 37 -10.91 -3.88 -0.43
CA TYR A 37 -10.50 -4.86 0.57
C TYR A 37 -9.51 -4.25 1.56
N ALA A 38 -8.42 -3.62 1.10
CA ALA A 38 -7.41 -3.02 1.96
C ALA A 38 -7.99 -1.90 2.83
N LEU A 39 -8.87 -1.07 2.28
CA LEU A 39 -9.54 -0.03 3.06
C LEU A 39 -10.38 -0.61 4.19
N ARG A 40 -11.17 -1.64 3.91
CA ARG A 40 -12.12 -2.20 4.87
C ARG A 40 -11.43 -3.05 5.92
N PHE A 41 -10.53 -3.93 5.51
CA PHE A 41 -10.00 -4.97 6.38
C PHE A 41 -8.63 -4.66 6.96
N GLU A 42 -7.82 -3.86 6.26
CA GLU A 42 -6.47 -3.50 6.74
C GLU A 42 -6.46 -2.12 7.40
N HIS A 43 -7.25 -1.17 6.87
CA HIS A 43 -7.32 0.20 7.38
C HIS A 43 -8.57 0.48 8.24
N GLY A 44 -9.49 -0.49 8.36
CA GLY A 44 -10.66 -0.41 9.23
C GLY A 44 -11.79 0.50 8.73
N TRP A 45 -11.74 0.98 7.48
CA TRP A 45 -12.80 1.78 6.87
C TRP A 45 -13.93 0.88 6.36
N ILE A 46 -14.73 0.32 7.27
CA ILE A 46 -15.78 -0.67 6.95
C ILE A 46 -16.80 -0.14 5.92
N GLN A 47 -17.08 1.16 5.96
CA GLN A 47 -18.01 1.84 5.07
C GLN A 47 -17.34 2.40 3.80
N ALA A 48 -16.05 2.16 3.58
CA ALA A 48 -15.29 2.74 2.47
C ALA A 48 -16.01 2.53 1.14
N ARG A 49 -16.49 1.31 0.87
CA ARG A 49 -17.21 1.01 -0.36
C ARG A 49 -18.34 2.00 -0.62
N ALA A 50 -19.22 2.24 0.35
CA ALA A 50 -20.33 3.17 0.19
C ALA A 50 -19.89 4.61 -0.13
N LEU A 51 -18.72 5.00 0.37
CA LEU A 51 -18.16 6.35 0.17
C LEU A 51 -17.47 6.52 -1.20
N ILE A 52 -16.91 5.46 -1.78
CA ILE A 52 -16.10 5.54 -3.01
C ILE A 52 -16.59 4.64 -4.16
N ASP A 53 -17.81 4.11 -4.10
CA ASP A 53 -18.33 3.16 -5.11
C ASP A 53 -18.71 3.77 -6.47
N GLU A 54 -18.49 5.07 -6.65
CA GLU A 54 -18.83 5.76 -7.88
C GLU A 54 -18.00 5.24 -9.05
N ALA A 55 -18.64 5.00 -10.19
CA ALA A 55 -17.98 4.44 -11.38
C ALA A 55 -16.75 5.26 -11.82
N ALA A 56 -16.84 6.60 -11.75
CA ALA A 56 -15.72 7.48 -12.06
C ALA A 56 -14.53 7.28 -11.11
N MET A 57 -14.80 7.15 -9.81
CA MET A 57 -13.76 6.90 -8.79
C MET A 57 -13.11 5.52 -9.00
N ARG A 58 -13.91 4.48 -9.26
CA ARG A 58 -13.40 3.13 -9.58
C ARG A 58 -12.48 3.17 -10.81
N MET A 59 -12.88 3.84 -11.89
CA MET A 59 -12.06 3.99 -13.09
C MET A 59 -10.77 4.74 -12.81
N LEU A 60 -10.82 5.84 -12.05
CA LEU A 60 -9.66 6.62 -11.66
C LEU A 60 -8.64 5.75 -10.89
N LEU A 61 -9.10 5.03 -9.87
CA LEU A 61 -8.24 4.19 -9.04
C LEU A 61 -7.61 3.06 -9.85
N ASN A 62 -8.37 2.40 -10.72
CA ASN A 62 -7.85 1.36 -11.62
C ASN A 62 -6.77 1.90 -12.56
N GLN A 63 -6.95 3.10 -13.12
CA GLN A 63 -5.94 3.74 -13.96
C GLN A 63 -4.66 4.05 -13.17
N ARG A 64 -4.79 4.47 -11.91
CA ARG A 64 -3.63 4.72 -11.04
C ARG A 64 -2.88 3.43 -10.71
N CYS A 65 -3.59 2.36 -10.38
CA CYS A 65 -3.00 1.02 -10.20
C CYS A 65 -2.21 0.59 -11.43
N ALA A 66 -2.80 0.73 -12.63
CA ALA A 66 -2.12 0.38 -13.89
C ALA A 66 -0.83 1.20 -14.07
N LYS A 67 -0.91 2.53 -13.91
CA LYS A 67 0.25 3.42 -14.02
C LYS A 67 1.36 3.09 -13.01
N ALA A 68 1.00 2.85 -11.75
CA ALA A 68 1.95 2.51 -10.70
C ALA A 68 2.67 1.18 -10.99
N ARG A 69 1.93 0.19 -11.50
CA ARG A 69 2.51 -1.10 -11.92
C ARG A 69 3.44 -0.96 -13.12
N GLU A 70 3.05 -0.18 -14.13
CA GLU A 70 3.90 0.11 -15.29
C GLU A 70 5.20 0.81 -14.86
N ALA A 71 5.12 1.78 -13.94
CA ALA A 71 6.29 2.45 -13.38
C ALA A 71 7.19 1.51 -12.54
N GLY A 72 6.60 0.55 -11.82
CA GLY A 72 7.37 -0.46 -11.10
C GLY A 72 8.10 -1.43 -12.03
N VAL A 73 7.48 -1.81 -13.15
CA VAL A 73 8.07 -2.69 -14.16
C VAL A 73 9.26 -2.03 -14.86
N THR A 74 9.21 -0.72 -15.14
CA THR A 74 10.31 -0.01 -15.79
C THR A 74 11.54 0.15 -14.88
N ILE A 75 11.36 0.29 -13.57
CA ILE A 75 12.47 0.31 -12.60
C ILE A 75 13.08 -1.08 -12.39
N GLY A 76 12.29 -2.15 -12.59
CA GLY A 76 12.70 -3.55 -12.41
C GLY A 76 13.43 -4.18 -13.59
N MET A 77 13.60 -3.49 -14.71
CA MET A 77 14.33 -4.01 -15.88
C MET A 77 15.78 -3.53 -15.82
N PRO A 78 16.74 -4.33 -15.29
CA PRO A 78 18.14 -3.98 -15.38
C PRO A 78 18.53 -3.89 -16.86
N GLU A 79 19.04 -2.73 -17.25
CA GLU A 79 19.77 -2.54 -18.49
C GLU A 79 20.75 -3.71 -18.69
N PRO A 80 20.75 -4.39 -19.85
CA PRO A 80 21.69 -5.47 -20.10
C PRO A 80 23.09 -4.87 -20.07
N ALA A 81 23.84 -5.17 -19.00
CA ALA A 81 25.22 -4.76 -18.83
C ALA A 81 26.01 -5.06 -20.11
N ALA A 82 26.45 -4.00 -20.78
CA ALA A 82 27.36 -4.10 -21.91
C ALA A 82 28.59 -4.94 -21.49
N PRO A 83 29.10 -5.83 -22.35
CA PRO A 83 30.20 -6.71 -21.98
C PRO A 83 31.45 -5.87 -21.64
N PRO A 84 32.09 -6.08 -20.47
CA PRO A 84 33.32 -5.39 -20.14
C PRO A 84 34.44 -5.94 -21.02
N ALA A 85 34.91 -5.11 -21.95
CA ALA A 85 36.16 -5.34 -22.65
C ALA A 85 37.32 -5.27 -21.64
N SER A 86 38.04 -6.38 -21.50
CA SER A 86 39.22 -6.55 -20.66
C SER A 86 40.34 -5.56 -21.00
N ALA A 87 40.84 -4.83 -20.01
CA ALA A 87 42.28 -4.52 -19.85
C ALA A 87 42.53 -3.99 -18.43
N GLY A 88 43.36 -4.70 -17.67
CA GLY A 88 43.50 -4.54 -16.23
C GLY A 88 44.41 -3.40 -15.76
N VAL A 89 44.37 -3.16 -14.46
CA VAL A 89 45.50 -2.78 -13.59
C VAL A 89 45.14 -3.28 -12.19
N ALA A 90 46.09 -3.95 -11.56
CA ALA A 90 45.98 -4.59 -10.26
C ALA A 90 45.78 -3.59 -9.10
N THR A 91 44.87 -3.91 -8.18
CA THR A 91 44.98 -3.54 -6.76
C THR A 91 44.53 -4.73 -5.91
N PRO A 92 45.21 -5.00 -4.78
CA PRO A 92 45.02 -6.23 -4.01
C PRO A 92 43.72 -6.24 -3.20
N GLN A 93 43.21 -7.45 -3.01
CA GLN A 93 42.04 -7.80 -2.21
C GLN A 93 42.12 -7.26 -0.77
N THR A 94 41.02 -6.65 -0.33
CA THR A 94 40.61 -6.67 1.08
C THR A 94 39.30 -7.43 1.16
N ALA A 95 39.38 -8.69 1.59
CA ALA A 95 38.26 -9.40 2.18
C ALA A 95 37.72 -8.54 3.36
N GLN A 96 36.44 -8.31 3.58
CA GLN A 96 35.43 -9.32 3.85
C GLN A 96 34.04 -8.69 3.72
N ARG A 97 33.18 -9.47 3.06
CA ARG A 97 31.73 -9.44 3.05
C ARG A 97 31.16 -9.38 4.48
N ILE A 98 30.51 -8.28 4.84
CA ILE A 98 29.56 -8.24 5.97
C ILE A 98 28.22 -7.75 5.42
N LYS A 99 27.25 -8.69 5.34
CA LYS A 99 25.84 -8.36 5.13
C LYS A 99 25.24 -8.00 6.50
N PRO A 100 24.54 -6.87 6.66
CA PRO A 100 23.49 -6.79 7.65
C PRO A 100 22.21 -7.35 7.02
N SER A 101 21.97 -8.65 7.22
CA SER A 101 20.61 -9.18 7.23
C SER A 101 19.94 -8.86 8.55
N LEU A 102 18.60 -8.85 8.56
CA LEU A 102 17.67 -8.59 9.66
C LEU A 102 17.42 -7.12 10.00
N ILE A 103 16.30 -6.58 9.50
CA ILE A 103 15.15 -6.19 10.36
C ILE A 103 13.85 -6.46 9.57
N HIS A 104 13.36 -7.70 9.61
CA HIS A 104 11.93 -7.99 9.45
C HIS A 104 11.40 -8.26 10.86
N ARG A 105 10.43 -7.46 11.34
CA ARG A 105 9.53 -7.61 12.52
C ARG A 105 9.19 -6.20 13.03
N LEU A 106 7.99 -5.80 13.48
CA LEU A 106 6.68 -6.41 13.74
C LEU A 106 5.69 -5.23 13.92
N PHE A 107 4.57 -5.22 13.22
CA PHE A 107 3.35 -4.54 13.71
C PHE A 107 2.15 -5.47 13.52
N GLY A 108 2.16 -6.57 14.27
CA GLY A 108 0.97 -7.40 14.48
C GLY A 108 0.20 -6.87 15.69
N PHE A 109 -0.79 -6.01 15.46
CA PHE A 109 -1.71 -5.58 16.50
C PHE A 109 -2.77 -6.67 16.71
N ARG A 110 -2.52 -7.60 17.64
CA ARG A 110 -3.55 -8.56 18.10
C ARG A 110 -4.54 -7.82 18.99
N ALA A 111 -5.72 -7.50 18.45
CA ALA A 111 -6.87 -7.13 19.25
C ALA A 111 -7.28 -8.33 20.13
N ARG A 112 -7.13 -8.19 21.45
CA ARG A 112 -7.72 -9.09 22.44
C ARG A 112 -9.22 -8.76 22.51
N PHE A 113 -10.06 -9.57 21.88
CA PHE A 113 -11.48 -9.62 22.22
C PHE A 113 -11.62 -10.27 23.60
N ALA A 114 -11.86 -9.45 24.62
CA ALA A 114 -12.44 -9.92 25.87
C ALA A 114 -13.96 -10.03 25.67
N ARG A 115 -14.49 -11.26 25.65
CA ARG A 115 -15.92 -11.52 25.87
C ARG A 115 -16.19 -11.46 27.38
N PRO A 116 -17.13 -10.64 27.87
CA PRO A 116 -17.78 -10.95 29.13
C PRO A 116 -18.85 -12.02 28.89
N VAL A 117 -18.59 -13.23 29.39
CA VAL A 117 -19.64 -14.19 29.75
C VAL A 117 -20.28 -13.66 31.02
N GLY A 118 -21.52 -13.21 30.91
CA GLY A 118 -22.38 -12.85 32.03
C GLY A 118 -23.69 -13.61 31.90
N ALA A 119 -23.70 -14.85 32.41
CA ALA A 119 -24.90 -15.62 32.69
C ALA A 119 -24.81 -16.02 34.17
N ALA A 120 -25.63 -15.38 35.02
CA ALA A 120 -26.11 -15.88 36.31
C ALA A 120 -26.97 -14.79 36.97
N GLY A 121 -28.23 -15.11 37.25
CA GLY A 121 -29.20 -14.26 37.93
C GLY A 121 -30.62 -14.61 37.50
#